data_AF-A0A841GJ57-F1
#
_entry.id   AF-A0A841GJ57-F1
#
_cell.length_a   1.000
_cell.length_b   1.000
_cell.length_c   1.000
_cell.angle_alpha   90.00
_cell.angle_beta   90.00
_cell.angle_gamma   90.00
#
_symmetry.space_group_name_H-M   'P 1'
#
loop_
_entity.id
_entity.type
_entity.pdbx_description
1 polymer ?
#
loop_
_entity_poly.entity_id
_entity_poly.type
_entity_poly.pdbx_seq_one_letter_code
_entity_poly.pdbx_strand_id
1 'polypeptide(L)' 'MEKKTARLTLLIDPVKKKAFEDLCTAQDLTPSQVVRQMIRDYLDEHGVSYATKSKLGVKVKTDETAS' A
#
# COMPACT_ATOMS: atom_id res chain seq x y z
N MET A 1 -18.96 15.82 2.49
CA MET A 1 -18.13 15.28 1.38
C MET A 1 -16.68 15.42 1.79
N GLU A 2 -16.19 14.45 2.55
CA GLU A 2 -14.91 14.58 3.26
C GLU A 2 -13.74 14.23 2.34
N LYS A 3 -12.74 15.12 2.33
CA LYS A 3 -11.48 14.98 1.60
C LYS A 3 -10.64 13.87 2.24
N LYS A 4 -10.96 12.60 1.95
CA LYS A 4 -10.20 11.42 2.43
C LYS A 4 -8.84 11.23 1.74
N THR A 5 -8.40 12.20 0.92
CA THR A 5 -7.17 12.14 0.15
C THR A 5 -6.21 13.25 0.58
N ALA A 6 -5.05 12.85 1.07
CA ALA A 6 -3.91 13.74 1.32
C ALA A 6 -2.79 13.41 0.32
N ARG A 7 -2.05 14.43 -0.12
CA ARG A 7 -0.88 14.25 -1.00
C ARG A 7 0.37 14.06 -0.15
N LEU A 8 1.04 12.92 -0.31
CA LEU A 8 2.35 12.65 0.27
C LEU A 8 3.43 12.94 -0.78
N THR A 9 4.35 13.86 -0.48
CA THR A 9 5.53 14.16 -1.32
C THR A 9 6.76 13.66 -0.60
N LEU A 10 7.56 12.82 -1.27
CA LEU A 10 8.79 12.26 -0.75
C LEU A 10 9.93 12.58 -1.71
N LEU A 11 11.09 12.98 -1.18
CA LEU A 11 12.32 13.09 -1.96
C LEU A 11 13.02 11.75 -1.93
N ILE A 12 13.31 11.21 -3.12
CA ILE A 12 14.04 9.96 -3.31
C ILE A 12 15.14 10.18 -4.33
N ASP A 13 16.26 9.51 -4.13
CA ASP A 13 17.37 9.48 -5.08
C ASP A 13 16.90 8.98 -6.47
N PRO A 14 17.32 9.61 -7.58
CA PRO A 14 16.87 9.24 -8.92
C PRO A 14 17.21 7.80 -9.32
N VAL A 15 18.33 7.24 -8.83
CA VAL A 15 18.72 5.86 -9.12
C VAL A 15 17.78 4.89 -8.40
N LYS A 16 17.49 5.15 -7.13
CA LYS A 16 16.54 4.34 -6.35
C LYS A 16 15.12 4.44 -6.90
N LYS A 17 14.69 5.63 -7.33
CA LYS A 17 13.38 5.84 -7.94
C LYS A 17 13.22 4.96 -9.17
N LYS A 18 14.21 4.98 -10.08
CA LYS A 18 14.17 4.17 -11.31
C LYS A 18 14.08 2.68 -11.00
N ALA A 19 14.95 2.17 -10.12
CA ALA A 19 14.93 0.77 -9.71
C ALA A 19 13.58 0.36 -9.09
N PHE A 20 12.96 1.23 -8.30
CA PHE A 20 11.64 1.00 -7.72
C PHE A 20 10.53 0.99 -8.78
N GLU A 21 10.57 1.92 -9.74
CA GLU A 21 9.61 1.97 -10.85
C GLU A 21 9.74 0.74 -11.75
N ASP A 22 10.96 0.31 -12.08
CA ASP A 22 11.22 -0.90 -12.86
C ASP A 22 10.69 -2.15 -12.14
N LEU A 23 10.94 -2.26 -10.83
CA LEU A 23 10.44 -3.37 -10.01
C LEU A 23 8.90 -3.40 -9.95
N CYS A 24 8.27 -2.24 -9.80
CA CYS A 24 6.81 -2.13 -9.79
C CYS A 24 6.23 -2.51 -11.16
N THR A 25 6.85 -2.04 -12.24
CA THR A 25 6.45 -2.34 -13.62
C THR A 25 6.55 -3.83 -13.93
N ALA A 26 7.61 -4.49 -13.46
CA ALA A 26 7.78 -5.93 -13.61
C ALA A 26 6.71 -6.78 -12.90
N GLN A 27 5.96 -6.19 -11.96
CA GLN A 27 4.90 -6.85 -11.20
C GLN A 27 3.50 -6.33 -11.57
N ASP A 28 3.38 -5.53 -12.64
CA ASP A 28 2.13 -4.88 -13.05
C ASP A 28 1.50 -3.99 -11.95
N LEU A 29 2.34 -3.43 -11.08
CA LEU A 29 1.93 -2.57 -9.98
C LEU A 29 2.37 -1.12 -10.23
N THR A 30 1.60 -0.17 -9.70
CA THR A 30 2.03 1.23 -9.66
C THR A 30 2.81 1.53 -8.37
N PRO A 31 3.83 2.39 -8.42
CA PRO A 31 4.58 2.83 -7.23
C PRO A 31 3.66 3.31 -6.09
N SER A 32 2.58 4.01 -6.44
CA SER A 32 1.60 4.51 -5.48
C SER A 32 0.77 3.41 -4.79
N GLN A 33 0.55 2.27 -5.43
CA GLN A 33 -0.11 1.12 -4.80
C GLN A 33 0.82 0.46 -3.79
N VAL A 34 2.08 0.24 -4.18
CA VAL A 34 3.09 -0.38 -3.32
C VAL A 34 3.35 0.47 -2.08
N VAL A 35 3.56 1.79 -2.25
CA VAL A 35 3.77 2.71 -1.11
C VAL A 35 2.57 2.72 -0.15
N ARG A 36 1.33 2.67 -0.67
CA ARG A 36 0.14 2.60 0.18
C ARG A 36 0.01 1.27 0.93
N GLN A 37 0.48 0.16 0.35
CA GLN A 37 0.51 -1.12 1.04
C GLN A 37 1.59 -1.09 2.13
N MET A 38 2.80 -0.63 1.81
CA MET A 38 3.88 -0.45 2.78
C MET A 38 3.48 0.44 3.96
N ILE A 39 2.79 1.56 3.74
CA ILE A 39 2.31 2.42 4.83
C ILE A 39 1.33 1.67 5.74
N ARG A 40 0.42 0.88 5.17
CA ARG A 40 -0.55 0.12 5.96
C ARG A 40 0.11 -0.96 6.78
N ASP A 41 1.02 -1.71 6.18
CA ASP A 41 1.74 -2.80 6.83
C ASP A 41 2.64 -2.25 7.94
N TYR A 42 3.33 -1.14 7.69
CA TYR A 42 4.17 -0.46 8.69
C TYR A 42 3.36 0.07 9.88
N LEU A 43 2.18 0.66 9.62
CA LEU A 43 1.29 1.10 10.70
C LEU A 43 0.75 -0.08 11.52
N ASP A 44 0.47 -1.22 10.88
CA ASP A 44 0.00 -2.43 11.54
C ASP A 44 1.10 -3.06 12.41
N GLU A 45 2.33 -3.16 11.88
CA GLU A 45 3.52 -3.66 12.60
C GLU A 45 3.83 -2.82 13.84
N HIS A 46 3.66 -1.49 13.76
CA HIS A 46 3.85 -0.59 14.88
C HIS A 46 2.61 -0.42 15.80
N GLY A 47 1.52 -1.15 15.55
CA GLY A 47 0.32 -1.12 16.38
C GLY A 47 -0.47 0.19 16.33
N VAL A 48 -0.26 1.02 15.29
CA VAL A 48 -0.90 2.32 15.14
C VAL A 48 -2.26 2.14 14.47
N SER A 49 -3.34 2.26 15.25
CA SER A 49 -4.70 2.27 14.74
C SER A 49 -5.09 3.65 14.20
N TYR A 50 -5.61 3.72 12.97
CA TYR A 50 -6.11 4.96 12.35
C TYR A 50 -7.59 4.82 11.97
N ALA A 51 -8.36 5.90 12.14
CA ALA A 51 -9.82 5.93 12.04
C ALA A 51 -10.39 5.47 10.67
N THR A 52 -9.56 5.47 9.63
CA THR A 52 -9.91 5.03 8.27
C THR A 52 -9.40 3.63 7.91
N LYS A 53 -9.08 2.77 8.90
CA LYS A 53 -8.84 1.32 8.72
C LYS A 53 -10.11 0.63 8.22
N SER A 54 -10.52 1.01 7.01
CA SER A 54 -11.59 0.43 6.24
C SER A 54 -11.13 -0.99 5.94
N LYS A 55 -11.99 -1.97 6.21
CA LYS A 55 -11.82 -3.40 5.92
C LYS A 55 -11.67 -3.70 4.41
N LEU A 56 -10.94 -2.90 3.64
CA LEU A 56 -10.75 -3.09 2.20
C LEU A 56 -9.72 -4.19 1.88
N GLY A 57 -8.95 -4.67 2.86
CA GLY A 57 -8.00 -5.78 2.67
C GLY A 57 -8.47 -7.15 3.18
N VAL A 58 -9.57 -7.20 3.96
CA VAL A 58 -10.11 -8.47 4.50
C VAL A 58 -11.12 -9.04 3.50
N LYS A 59 -10.68 -9.37 2.29
CA LYS A 59 -11.49 -10.17 1.34
C LYS A 59 -10.69 -11.14 0.48
N VAL A 60 -9.39 -11.33 0.74
CA VAL A 60 -8.57 -12.31 0.01
C VAL A 60 -7.96 -13.29 1.01
N LYS A 61 -8.81 -14.18 1.56
CA LYS A 61 -8.51 -15.52 2.13
C LYS A 61 -9.68 -15.95 3.00
N THR A 62 -10.83 -16.21 2.38
CA THR A 62 -11.87 -17.05 2.99
C THR A 62 -12.67 -17.70 1.86
N ASP A 63 -11.97 -18.45 1.02
CA ASP A 63 -12.60 -19.49 0.19
C ASP A 63 -11.52 -20.51 -0.20
N GLU A 64 -11.07 -21.31 0.77
CA GLU A 64 -10.53 -22.65 0.49
C GLU A 64 -10.60 -23.52 1.76
N THR A 65 -11.81 -23.75 2.24
CA THR A 65 -12.15 -24.91 3.08
C THR A 65 -13.58 -25.33 2.74
N ALA A 66 -13.73 -26.09 1.65
CA ALA A 66 -14.88 -26.98 1.41
C ALA A 66 -14.66 -27.86 0.17
N SER A 67 -13.89 -28.95 0.32
CA SER A 67 -14.20 -30.29 -0.20
C SER A 67 -13.19 -31.30 0.32
#